data_AF-A0A2K8GKF9-F1
#
_entry.id   AF-A0A2K8GKF9-F1
#
_cell.length_a   1.000
_cell.length_b   1.000
_cell.length_c   1.000
_cell.angle_alpha   90.00
_cell.angle_beta   90.00
_cell.angle_gamma   90.00
#
_symmetry.space_group_name_H-M   'P 1'
#
loop_
_entity.id
_entity.type
_entity.pdbx_description
1 polymer ?
#
loop_
_entity_poly.entity_id
_entity_poly.type
_entity_poly.pdbx_seq_one_letter_code
_entity_poly.pdbx_strand_id
1 'polypeptide(L)'
;VALTQEDKEAFLAGIAPIIGECSKEYGVSAGEIEVAKAAHSGESLKPCFVACFFKKVGVINDKGDFDVEGAKAKGKEFFKDVEDQNKVSEIADICSSSKYKS
;
A
#
# COMPACT_ATOMS: atom_id res chain seq x y z
N VAL A 1 0.75 -12.98 13.75
CA VAL A 1 -0.17 -12.79 12.61
C VAL A 1 0.58 -13.08 11.35
N ALA A 2 0.07 -14.00 10.54
CA ALA A 2 0.58 -14.22 9.20
C ALA A 2 -0.64 -14.20 8.29
N LEU A 3 -0.73 -13.18 7.44
CA LEU A 3 -1.56 -13.22 6.24
C LEU A 3 -1.37 -14.58 5.58
N THR A 4 -2.46 -15.30 5.32
CA THR A 4 -2.37 -16.59 4.65
C THR A 4 -1.80 -16.38 3.25
N GLN A 5 -1.23 -17.43 2.65
CA GLN A 5 -0.75 -17.35 1.27
C GLN A 5 -1.89 -16.91 0.32
N GLU A 6 -3.10 -17.40 0.58
CA GLU A 6 -4.32 -17.04 -0.15
C GLU A 6 -4.67 -15.55 -0.03
N ASP A 7 -4.60 -14.98 1.19
CA ASP A 7 -4.89 -13.55 1.40
C ASP A 7 -3.84 -12.66 0.70
N LYS A 8 -2.57 -13.09 0.69
CA LYS A 8 -1.50 -12.38 -0.03
C LYS A 8 -1.73 -12.41 -1.54
N GLU A 9 -2.11 -13.56 -2.09
CA GLU A 9 -2.38 -13.72 -3.51
C GLU A 9 -3.60 -12.91 -3.95
N ALA A 10 -4.68 -12.93 -3.16
CA ALA A 10 -5.86 -12.12 -3.40
C ALA A 10 -5.55 -10.62 -3.37
N PHE A 11 -4.75 -10.18 -2.38
CA PHE A 11 -4.29 -8.79 -2.30
C PHE A 11 -3.45 -8.41 -3.52
N LEU A 12 -2.45 -9.22 -3.87
CA LEU A 12 -1.57 -8.98 -5.03
C LEU A 12 -2.37 -8.92 -6.35
N ALA A 13 -3.34 -9.81 -6.53
CA ALA A 13 -4.22 -9.80 -7.69
C ALA A 13 -5.09 -8.53 -7.75
N GLY A 14 -5.60 -8.08 -6.60
CA GLY A 14 -6.39 -6.84 -6.49
C GLY A 14 -5.60 -5.58 -6.82
N ILE A 15 -4.32 -5.52 -6.46
CA ILE A 15 -3.47 -4.34 -6.68
C ILE A 15 -2.68 -4.37 -7.99
N ALA A 16 -2.55 -5.53 -8.65
CA ALA A 16 -1.91 -5.66 -9.95
C ALA A 16 -2.38 -4.65 -11.03
N PRO A 17 -3.69 -4.37 -11.21
CA PRO A 17 -4.14 -3.35 -12.17
C PRO A 17 -3.65 -1.94 -11.78
N ILE A 18 -3.59 -1.61 -10.49
CA ILE A 18 -3.09 -0.32 -9.99
C ILE A 18 -1.61 -0.18 -10.29
N ILE A 19 -0.83 -1.24 -10.03
CA ILE A 19 0.61 -1.28 -10.35
C ILE A 19 0.83 -1.07 -11.84
N GLY A 20 0.08 -1.77 -12.70
CA GLY A 20 0.19 -1.62 -14.16
C GLY A 20 -0.14 -0.22 -14.65
N GLU A 21 -1.18 0.41 -14.09
CA GLU A 21 -1.58 1.77 -14.44
C GLU A 21 -0.52 2.81 -14.01
N CYS A 22 -0.07 2.76 -12.76
CA CYS A 22 0.98 3.66 -12.26
C CYS A 22 2.33 3.42 -12.94
N SER A 23 2.66 2.16 -13.27
CA SER A 23 3.87 1.78 -14.00
C SER A 23 3.90 2.44 -15.38
N LYS A 24 2.77 2.41 -16.08
CA LYS A 24 2.61 3.06 -17.38
C LYS A 24 2.66 4.58 -17.30
N GLU A 25 2.07 5.17 -16.26
CA GLU A 25 2.05 6.63 -16.06
C GLU A 25 3.45 7.20 -15.72
N TYR A 26 4.22 6.51 -14.89
CA TYR A 26 5.52 7.00 -14.39
C TYR A 26 6.73 6.29 -15.00
N GLY A 27 6.52 5.41 -15.99
CA GLY A 27 7.59 4.69 -16.68
C GLY A 27 8.44 3.82 -15.75
N VAL A 28 7.81 3.06 -14.87
CA VAL A 28 8.49 2.06 -14.02
C VAL A 28 8.41 0.71 -14.72
N SER A 29 9.55 0.05 -14.91
CA SER A 29 9.59 -1.26 -15.56
C SER A 29 9.17 -2.40 -14.63
N ALA A 30 8.73 -3.52 -15.23
CA ALA A 30 8.45 -4.75 -14.47
C ALA A 30 9.68 -5.25 -13.69
N GLY A 31 10.90 -5.06 -14.24
CA GLY A 31 12.14 -5.41 -13.56
C GLY A 31 12.39 -4.58 -12.29
N GLU A 32 12.13 -3.27 -12.32
CA GLU A 32 12.21 -2.41 -11.13
C GLU A 32 11.21 -2.86 -10.05
N ILE A 33 9.99 -3.23 -10.46
CA ILE A 33 8.95 -3.73 -9.54
C ILE A 33 9.36 -5.06 -8.91
N GLU A 34 9.92 -5.99 -9.69
CA GLU A 34 10.42 -7.28 -9.18
C GLU A 34 11.57 -7.09 -8.18
N VAL A 35 12.50 -6.16 -8.45
CA VAL A 35 13.59 -5.82 -7.53
C VAL A 35 13.03 -5.22 -6.22
N ALA A 36 12.10 -4.28 -6.31
CA ALA A 36 11.44 -3.68 -5.15
C ALA A 36 10.68 -4.74 -4.32
N LYS A 37 9.97 -5.64 -5.00
CA LYS A 37 9.26 -6.76 -4.38
C LYS A 37 10.23 -7.71 -3.66
N ALA A 38 11.36 -8.07 -4.29
CA ALA A 38 12.38 -8.91 -3.67
C ALA A 38 13.08 -8.24 -2.48
N ALA A 39 13.26 -6.91 -2.54
CA ALA A 39 13.83 -6.12 -1.45
C ALA A 39 12.83 -5.83 -0.31
N HIS A 40 11.54 -6.16 -0.49
CA HIS A 40 10.46 -5.77 0.42
C HIS A 40 10.43 -4.24 0.70
N SER A 41 10.91 -3.43 -0.25
CA SER A 41 11.02 -1.98 -0.14
C SER A 41 10.69 -1.30 -1.46
N GLY A 42 9.91 -0.22 -1.39
CA GLY A 42 9.60 0.64 -2.52
C GLY A 42 10.60 1.78 -2.74
N GLU A 43 11.67 1.88 -1.95
CA GLU A 43 12.61 3.01 -1.99
C GLU A 43 13.39 3.12 -3.31
N SER A 44 13.58 2.00 -4.01
CA SER A 44 14.21 1.98 -5.34
C SER A 44 13.28 2.41 -6.46
N LEU A 45 11.97 2.53 -6.19
CA LEU A 45 10.97 2.94 -7.17
C LEU A 45 10.85 4.47 -7.21
N LYS A 46 10.41 4.97 -8.37
CA LYS A 46 10.19 6.41 -8.56
C LYS A 46 9.16 6.91 -7.52
N PRO A 47 9.44 8.00 -6.77
CA PRO A 47 8.53 8.50 -5.74
C PRO A 47 7.11 8.78 -6.24
N CYS A 48 6.98 9.28 -7.48
CA CYS A 48 5.67 9.54 -8.08
C CYS A 48 4.88 8.24 -8.39
N PHE A 49 5.57 7.13 -8.71
CA PHE A 49 4.93 5.82 -8.84
C PHE A 49 4.39 5.35 -7.48
N VAL A 50 5.21 5.48 -6.43
CA VAL A 50 4.82 5.10 -5.06
C VAL A 50 3.62 5.91 -4.60
N ALA A 51 3.63 7.22 -4.84
CA ALA A 51 2.50 8.10 -4.55
C ALA A 51 1.24 7.70 -5.34
N CYS A 52 1.36 7.45 -6.65
CA CYS A 52 0.23 6.99 -7.47
C CYS A 52 -0.39 5.70 -6.92
N PHE A 53 0.45 4.74 -6.57
CA PHE A 53 0.02 3.47 -6.01
C PHE A 53 -0.76 3.68 -4.71
N PHE A 54 -0.17 4.34 -3.71
CA PHE A 54 -0.83 4.55 -2.43
C PHE A 54 -2.09 5.41 -2.53
N LYS A 55 -2.13 6.35 -3.48
CA LYS A 55 -3.31 7.18 -3.73
C LYS A 55 -4.45 6.36 -4.30
N LYS A 56 -4.18 5.48 -5.27
CA LYS A 56 -5.19 4.60 -5.87
C LYS A 56 -5.65 3.48 -4.95
N VAL A 57 -4.77 2.98 -4.09
CA VAL A 57 -5.16 2.06 -3.01
C VAL A 57 -6.00 2.79 -1.96
N GLY A 58 -5.85 4.11 -1.80
CA GLY A 58 -6.61 4.93 -0.85
C GLY A 58 -5.97 5.05 0.52
N VAL A 59 -4.63 4.95 0.58
CA VAL A 59 -3.83 5.08 1.80
C VAL A 59 -3.28 6.51 1.96
N ILE A 60 -3.17 7.25 0.86
CA ILE A 60 -2.85 8.68 0.88
C ILE A 60 -3.92 9.46 0.12
N ASN A 61 -4.15 10.71 0.53
CA ASN A 61 -5.13 11.59 -0.11
C ASN A 61 -4.52 12.36 -1.30
N ASP A 62 -5.33 13.23 -1.93
CA ASP A 62 -4.90 14.05 -3.07
C ASP A 62 -3.73 15.00 -2.79
N LYS A 63 -3.49 15.35 -1.53
CA LYS A 63 -2.37 16.20 -1.09
C LYS A 63 -1.08 15.42 -0.90
N GLY A 64 -1.13 14.08 -1.01
CA GLY A 64 -0.01 13.20 -0.71
C GLY A 64 0.16 12.92 0.79
N ASP A 65 -0.77 13.39 1.63
CA ASP A 65 -0.76 13.10 3.06
C ASP A 65 -1.34 11.71 3.34
N PHE A 66 -0.84 11.05 4.38
CA PHE A 66 -1.41 9.78 4.86
C PHE A 66 -2.89 9.95 5.24
N ASP A 67 -3.75 9.13 4.62
CA ASP A 67 -5.18 9.08 4.89
C ASP A 67 -5.48 7.95 5.87
N VAL A 68 -5.60 8.31 7.14
CA VAL A 68 -5.88 7.36 8.23
C VAL A 68 -7.20 6.64 8.03
N GLU A 69 -8.22 7.37 7.59
CA GLU A 69 -9.56 6.80 7.43
C GLU A 69 -9.61 5.89 6.21
N GLY A 70 -8.98 6.30 5.11
CA GLY A 70 -8.80 5.47 3.92
C GLY A 70 -8.01 4.19 4.22
N ALA A 71 -6.90 4.29 4.93
CA ALA A 71 -6.09 3.14 5.35
C ALA A 71 -6.88 2.16 6.24
N LYS A 72 -7.66 2.67 7.21
CA LYS A 72 -8.54 1.85 8.06
C LYS A 72 -9.66 1.18 7.27
N ALA A 73 -10.28 1.90 6.33
CA ALA A 73 -11.32 1.35 5.47
C ALA A 73 -10.78 0.21 4.61
N LYS A 74 -9.60 0.37 4.02
CA LYS A 74 -8.92 -0.68 3.27
C LYS A 74 -8.48 -1.84 4.14
N GLY A 75 -8.03 -1.59 5.36
CA GLY A 75 -7.78 -2.65 6.35
C GLY A 75 -9.00 -3.56 6.54
N LYS A 76 -10.20 -2.98 6.65
CA LYS A 76 -11.45 -3.74 6.77
C LYS A 76 -11.85 -4.47 5.49
N GLU A 77 -11.51 -3.92 4.33
CA GLU A 77 -11.82 -4.50 3.02
C GLU A 77 -10.91 -5.70 2.70
N PHE A 78 -9.62 -5.61 3.04
CA PHE A 78 -8.62 -6.61 2.69
C PHE A 78 -8.45 -7.72 3.74
N PHE A 79 -8.61 -7.41 5.02
CA PHE A 79 -8.40 -8.37 6.11
C PHE A 79 -9.76 -8.89 6.60
N LYS A 80 -9.95 -10.22 6.56
CA LYS A 80 -11.19 -10.86 7.05
C LYS A 80 -11.22 -11.01 8.57
N ASP A 81 -10.05 -11.12 9.19
CA ASP A 81 -9.90 -11.30 10.63
C ASP A 81 -9.98 -9.96 11.37
N VAL A 82 -10.78 -9.90 12.44
CA VAL A 82 -11.03 -8.67 13.21
C VAL A 82 -9.77 -8.22 13.96
N GLU A 83 -8.93 -9.15 14.41
CA GLU A 83 -7.67 -8.83 15.09
C GLU A 83 -6.68 -8.16 14.11
N ASP A 84 -6.64 -8.64 12.88
CA ASP A 84 -5.82 -8.05 11.81
C ASP A 84 -6.36 -6.68 11.36
N GLN A 85 -7.67 -6.52 11.26
CA GLN A 85 -8.30 -5.21 11.01
C GLN A 85 -7.94 -4.19 12.10
N ASN A 86 -7.96 -4.63 13.37
CA ASN A 86 -7.59 -3.78 14.50
C ASN A 86 -6.10 -3.39 14.45
N LYS A 87 -5.20 -4.32 14.13
CA LYS A 87 -3.77 -4.03 13.97
C LYS A 87 -3.50 -3.02 12.86
N VAL A 88 -4.18 -3.15 11.72
CA VAL A 88 -4.07 -2.17 10.63
C VAL A 88 -4.57 -0.80 11.10
N SER A 89 -5.66 -0.76 11.88
CA SER A 89 -6.15 0.50 12.45
C SER A 89 -5.15 1.15 13.40
N GLU A 90 -4.54 0.38 14.30
CA GLU A 90 -3.51 0.88 15.22
C GLU A 90 -2.28 1.39 14.45
N ILE A 91 -1.82 0.65 13.44
CA ILE A 91 -0.69 1.07 12.59
C ILE A 91 -1.04 2.37 11.85
N ALA A 92 -2.25 2.47 11.30
CA ALA A 92 -2.70 3.69 10.63
C ALA A 92 -2.70 4.90 11.59
N ASP A 93 -3.15 4.73 12.83
CA ASP A 93 -3.07 5.78 13.85
C ASP A 93 -1.63 6.17 14.16
N ILE A 94 -0.71 5.20 14.26
CA ILE A 94 0.72 5.44 14.49
C ILE A 94 1.33 6.23 13.32
N CYS A 95 1.08 5.82 12.07
CA CYS A 95 1.59 6.49 10.86
C CYS A 95 1.05 7.91 10.69
N SER A 96 -0.13 8.20 11.24
CA SER A 96 -0.72 9.55 11.26
C SER A 96 -0.08 10.50 12.26
N SER A 97 0.56 9.93 13.28
CA SER A 97 1.14 10.71 14.36
C SER A 97 2.34 11.52 13.89
N SER A 98 2.56 12.67 14.50
CA SER A 98 3.65 13.60 14.15
C SER A 98 5.07 13.03 14.35
N LYS A 99 5.20 11.81 14.91
CA LYS A 99 6.47 11.12 15.12
C LYS A 99 7.05 10.50 13.84
N TYR A 100 6.21 10.27 12.83
CA TYR A 100 6.59 9.64 11.55
C TYR A 100 6.26 10.52 10.34
N LYS A 101 5.93 11.80 10.56
CA LYS A 101 5.87 12.82 9.52
C LYS A 101 7.30 13.10 9.05
N SER A 102 7.67 12.53 7.90
CA SER A 102 8.93 12.82 7.21
C SER A 102 8.94 14.21 6.61
#